data_AF-D1PFC4-F1
#
_entry.id   AF-D1PFC4-F1
#
_cell.length_a   1.000
_cell.length_b   1.000
_cell.length_c   1.000
_cell.angle_alpha   90.00
_cell.angle_beta   90.00
_cell.angle_gamma   90.00
#
_symmetry.space_group_name_H-M   'P 1'
#
loop_
_entity.id
_entity.type
_entity.pdbx_description
1 polymer ?
#
loop_
_entity_poly.entity_id
_entity_poly.type
_entity_poly.pdbx_seq_one_letter_code
_entity_poly.pdbx_strand_id
1 'polypeptide(L)'
;MDGEQLLMIIAKNKETNKEEAKNAFELFCGYYEKEATKIAVALCRSWKRSDDNAFDIVQCAFEKVWLYPTFDKSKTHFKDTDKAIMRWLNTILIREMTLFSQMGNCSHPEPEDLPLITDSGMFIENYMEDEYMSEEQFEVAKKKLDEIFAGLSEQEITIYLTYKLYLKANDRVPHRVLKKLRTRYGITQDAIKHCRLRVEQKLKEVQI
;
A
#
# COMPACT_ATOMS: atom_id res chain seq x y z
N MET A 1 28.77 2.81 3.55
CA MET A 1 27.38 2.33 3.66
C MET A 1 26.90 2.15 2.24
N ASP A 2 26.50 0.94 1.86
CA ASP A 2 26.02 0.63 0.50
C ASP A 2 24.49 0.80 0.42
N GLY A 3 23.93 0.81 -0.79
CA GLY A 3 22.50 1.02 -0.98
C GLY A 3 21.60 -0.05 -0.35
N GLU A 4 22.08 -1.29 -0.22
CA GLU A 4 21.34 -2.36 0.43
C GLU A 4 21.23 -2.12 1.94
N GLN A 5 22.35 -1.73 2.58
CA GLN A 5 22.35 -1.33 3.99
C GLN A 5 21.41 -0.16 4.25
N LEU A 6 21.39 0.85 3.38
CA LEU A 6 20.47 1.98 3.51
C LEU A 6 19.01 1.52 3.46
N LEU A 7 18.64 0.66 2.51
CA LEU A 7 17.30 0.09 2.40
C LEU A 7 16.91 -0.76 3.61
N MET A 8 17.84 -1.54 4.16
CA MET A 8 17.61 -2.30 5.40
C MET A 8 17.36 -1.39 6.60
N ILE A 9 18.11 -0.30 6.74
CA ILE A 9 17.91 0.69 7.82
C ILE A 9 16.54 1.34 7.69
N ILE A 10 16.15 1.76 6.48
CA ILE A 10 14.82 2.33 6.21
C ILE A 10 13.74 1.31 6.63
N ALA A 11 13.81 0.07 6.14
CA ALA A 11 12.82 -0.97 6.41
C ALA A 11 12.67 -1.29 7.91
N LYS A 12 13.78 -1.34 8.65
CA LYS A 12 13.80 -1.69 10.07
C LYS A 12 13.30 -0.56 10.97
N ASN A 13 13.62 0.69 10.61
CA ASN A 13 13.50 1.82 11.52
C ASN A 13 12.37 2.79 11.17
N LYS A 14 11.72 2.66 10.01
CA LYS A 14 10.68 3.60 9.55
C LYS A 14 9.59 3.88 10.60
N GLU A 15 9.19 2.86 11.37
CA GLU A 15 8.16 2.99 12.42
C GLU A 15 8.73 3.17 13.84
N THR A 16 9.92 2.63 14.10
CA THR A 16 10.51 2.57 15.46
C THR A 16 11.54 3.66 15.75
N ASN A 17 12.25 4.13 14.72
CA ASN A 17 13.24 5.20 14.78
C ASN A 17 13.22 6.01 13.47
N LYS A 18 12.20 6.85 13.33
CA LYS A 18 11.90 7.58 12.10
C LYS A 18 13.01 8.52 11.64
N GLU A 19 13.79 9.09 12.57
CA GLU A 19 14.91 9.98 12.25
C GLU A 19 16.04 9.22 11.55
N GLU A 20 16.43 8.06 12.10
CA GLU A 20 17.45 7.21 11.48
C GLU A 20 17.00 6.69 10.11
N ALA A 21 15.74 6.31 9.97
CA ALA A 21 15.18 5.91 8.68
C ALA A 21 15.19 7.06 7.66
N LYS A 22 14.83 8.28 8.07
CA LYS A 22 14.88 9.47 7.21
C LYS A 22 16.30 9.77 6.74
N ASN A 23 17.27 9.77 7.65
CA ASN A 23 18.67 10.02 7.30
C ASN A 23 19.19 8.97 6.30
N ALA A 24 18.84 7.70 6.50
CA ALA A 24 19.19 6.64 5.54
C ALA A 24 18.47 6.82 4.18
N PHE A 25 17.22 7.27 4.19
CA PHE A 25 16.47 7.55 2.97
C PHE A 25 17.04 8.72 2.19
N GLU A 26 17.41 9.83 2.85
CA GLU A 26 18.04 10.98 2.20
C GLU A 26 19.38 10.59 1.54
N LEU A 27 20.20 9.79 2.23
CA LEU A 27 21.44 9.25 1.66
C LEU A 27 21.17 8.33 0.45
N PHE A 28 20.13 7.50 0.53
CA PHE A 28 19.73 6.62 -0.58
C PHE A 28 19.31 7.44 -1.81
N CYS A 29 18.44 8.43 -1.62
CA CYS A 29 18.00 9.34 -2.69
C CYS A 29 19.20 10.05 -3.32
N GLY A 30 20.07 10.68 -2.51
CA GLY A 30 21.24 11.37 -3.00
C GLY A 30 22.22 10.48 -3.78
N TYR A 31 22.33 9.20 -3.41
CA TYR A 31 23.20 8.25 -4.10
C TYR A 31 22.65 7.86 -5.49
N TYR A 32 21.34 7.66 -5.62
CA TYR A 32 20.73 7.13 -6.85
C TYR A 32 20.04 8.17 -7.74
N GLU A 33 19.81 9.40 -7.26
CA GLU A 33 19.06 10.45 -7.95
C GLU A 33 19.58 10.74 -9.35
N LYS A 34 20.89 10.99 -9.49
CA LYS A 34 21.48 11.34 -10.79
C LYS A 34 21.17 10.29 -11.88
N GLU A 35 21.26 9.02 -11.51
CA GLU A 35 21.13 7.91 -12.44
C GLU A 35 19.65 7.57 -12.67
N ALA A 36 18.81 7.70 -11.65
CA ALA A 36 17.35 7.63 -11.77
C ALA A 36 16.80 8.72 -12.71
N THR A 37 17.27 9.97 -12.57
CA THR A 37 16.88 11.10 -13.42
C THR A 37 17.25 10.88 -14.88
N LYS A 38 18.45 10.37 -15.17
CA LYS A 38 18.84 10.03 -16.55
C LYS A 38 17.89 9.00 -17.17
N ILE A 39 17.50 7.98 -16.40
CA ILE A 39 16.54 6.97 -16.84
C ILE A 39 15.16 7.58 -17.06
N ALA A 40 14.67 8.39 -16.12
CA ALA A 40 13.37 9.05 -16.22
C ALA A 40 13.29 9.97 -17.45
N VAL A 41 14.32 10.77 -17.73
CA VAL A 41 14.41 11.60 -18.94
C VAL A 41 14.36 10.73 -20.21
N ALA A 42 15.11 9.62 -20.23
CA ALA A 42 15.07 8.69 -21.37
C ALA A 42 13.66 8.08 -21.56
N LEU A 43 12.98 7.75 -20.47
CA LEU A 43 11.60 7.25 -20.50
C LEU A 43 10.63 8.31 -21.04
N CYS A 44 10.68 9.55 -20.53
CA CYS A 44 9.87 10.68 -21.02
C CYS A 44 10.03 10.87 -22.53
N ARG A 45 11.27 10.90 -23.03
CA ARG A 45 11.56 11.02 -24.47
C ARG A 45 10.98 9.88 -25.28
N SER A 46 11.17 8.64 -24.80
CA SER A 46 10.64 7.45 -25.49
C SER A 46 9.11 7.44 -25.56
N TRP A 47 8.43 8.07 -24.59
CA TRP A 47 6.97 8.17 -24.50
C TRP A 47 6.43 9.51 -25.01
N LYS A 48 7.28 10.35 -25.64
CA LYS A 48 6.92 11.67 -26.17
C LYS A 48 6.27 12.58 -25.12
N ARG A 49 6.80 12.58 -23.89
CA ARG A 49 6.41 13.46 -22.79
C ARG A 49 7.46 14.54 -22.54
N SER A 50 7.09 15.59 -21.80
CA SER A 50 8.04 16.63 -21.40
C SER A 50 9.15 16.03 -20.53
N ASP A 51 10.38 16.47 -20.74
CA ASP A 51 11.50 16.18 -19.85
C ASP A 51 11.23 16.74 -18.44
N ASP A 52 10.36 17.74 -18.29
CA ASP A 52 9.95 18.32 -17.00
C ASP A 52 9.29 17.29 -16.08
N ASN A 53 8.56 16.33 -16.65
CA ASN A 53 7.90 15.27 -15.86
C ASN A 53 8.93 14.29 -15.24
N ALA A 54 10.17 14.27 -15.72
CA ALA A 54 11.19 13.33 -15.23
C ALA A 54 11.50 13.56 -13.75
N PHE A 55 11.50 14.81 -13.30
CA PHE A 55 11.70 15.13 -11.88
C PHE A 55 10.58 14.55 -11.03
N ASP A 56 9.32 14.80 -11.42
CA ASP A 56 8.16 14.28 -10.70
C ASP A 56 8.18 12.76 -10.63
N ILE A 57 8.48 12.07 -11.74
CA ILE A 57 8.56 10.60 -11.78
C ILE A 57 9.63 10.06 -10.84
N VAL A 58 10.79 10.72 -10.74
CA VAL A 58 11.85 10.34 -9.80
C VAL A 58 11.41 10.54 -8.36
N GLN A 59 10.75 11.66 -8.05
CA GLN A 59 10.17 11.88 -6.73
C GLN A 59 9.14 10.80 -6.39
N CYS A 60 8.19 10.51 -7.28
CA CYS A 60 7.21 9.44 -7.08
C CYS A 60 7.88 8.08 -6.84
N ALA A 61 8.95 7.78 -7.56
CA ALA A 61 9.68 6.52 -7.38
C ALA A 61 10.41 6.45 -6.03
N PHE A 62 10.99 7.56 -5.55
CA PHE A 62 11.59 7.60 -4.22
C PHE A 62 10.55 7.56 -3.10
N GLU A 63 9.43 8.25 -3.25
CA GLU A 63 8.28 8.11 -2.35
C GLU A 63 7.84 6.64 -2.26
N LYS A 64 7.81 5.93 -3.40
CA LYS A 64 7.54 4.48 -3.44
C LYS A 64 8.53 3.69 -2.59
N VAL A 65 9.83 4.02 -2.69
CA VAL A 65 10.89 3.34 -1.94
C VAL A 65 10.75 3.61 -0.45
N TRP A 66 10.40 4.83 -0.06
CA TRP A 66 10.09 5.16 1.33
C TRP A 66 8.90 4.36 1.85
N LEU A 67 7.84 4.26 1.04
CA LEU A 67 6.67 3.47 1.38
C LEU A 67 7.01 1.97 1.48
N TYR A 68 7.83 1.47 0.56
CA TYR A 68 8.12 0.06 0.36
C TYR A 68 9.60 -0.24 0.08
N PRO A 69 10.46 -0.21 1.12
CA PRO A 69 11.88 -0.57 1.00
C PRO A 69 12.04 -2.11 0.89
N THR A 70 11.54 -2.68 -0.21
CA THR A 70 11.32 -4.13 -0.39
C THR A 70 12.39 -4.82 -1.26
N PHE A 71 13.44 -4.10 -1.62
CA PHE A 71 14.57 -4.67 -2.34
C PHE A 71 15.15 -5.87 -1.60
N ASP A 72 15.48 -6.91 -2.35
CA ASP A 72 16.06 -8.14 -1.83
C ASP A 72 17.14 -8.62 -2.80
N LYS A 73 18.40 -8.49 -2.38
CA LYS A 73 19.55 -8.84 -3.21
C LYS A 73 19.54 -10.31 -3.64
N SER A 74 19.04 -11.20 -2.78
CA SER A 74 18.97 -12.64 -3.03
C SER A 74 18.07 -13.01 -4.21
N LYS A 75 17.12 -12.12 -4.57
CA LYS A 75 16.22 -12.28 -5.72
C LYS A 75 16.83 -11.80 -7.04
N THR A 76 18.08 -11.34 -7.05
CA THR A 76 18.74 -10.79 -8.22
C THR A 76 19.94 -11.64 -8.63
N HIS A 77 20.19 -11.79 -9.93
CA HIS A 77 21.36 -12.51 -10.46
C HIS A 77 22.60 -11.61 -10.64
N PHE A 78 22.46 -10.30 -10.42
CA PHE A 78 23.56 -9.35 -10.55
C PHE A 78 24.57 -9.56 -9.43
N LYS A 79 25.87 -9.55 -9.72
CA LYS A 79 26.91 -9.59 -8.67
C LYS A 79 27.04 -8.27 -7.94
N ASP A 80 26.93 -7.19 -8.70
CA ASP A 80 27.00 -5.81 -8.24
C ASP A 80 25.66 -5.39 -7.58
N THR A 81 25.72 -4.91 -6.35
CA THR A 81 24.53 -4.50 -5.58
C THR A 81 23.92 -3.22 -6.13
N ASP A 82 24.72 -2.22 -6.48
CA ASP A 82 24.23 -0.95 -7.00
C ASP A 82 23.54 -1.14 -8.36
N LYS A 83 24.09 -1.99 -9.23
CA LYS A 83 23.42 -2.34 -10.49
C LYS A 83 22.09 -3.06 -10.26
N ALA A 84 22.02 -3.91 -9.24
CA ALA A 84 20.78 -4.61 -8.90
C ALA A 84 19.71 -3.65 -8.38
N ILE A 85 20.10 -2.72 -7.51
CA ILE A 85 19.22 -1.66 -6.98
C ILE A 85 18.76 -0.76 -8.12
N MET A 86 19.65 -0.33 -9.01
CA MET A 86 19.27 0.49 -10.17
C MET A 86 18.29 -0.23 -11.11
N ARG A 87 18.44 -1.54 -11.29
CA ARG A 87 17.47 -2.32 -12.09
C ARG A 87 16.11 -2.39 -11.40
N TRP A 88 16.10 -2.55 -10.08
CA TRP A 88 14.88 -2.53 -9.28
C TRP A 88 14.21 -1.14 -9.33
N LEU A 89 14.95 -0.06 -9.10
CA LEU A 89 14.48 1.32 -9.22
C LEU A 89 13.94 1.64 -10.63
N ASN A 90 14.60 1.17 -11.69
CA ASN A 90 14.10 1.34 -13.06
C ASN A 90 12.71 0.70 -13.25
N THR A 91 12.44 -0.42 -12.58
CA THR A 91 11.11 -1.06 -12.64
C THR A 91 10.05 -0.17 -11.98
N ILE A 92 10.40 0.50 -10.88
CA ILE A 92 9.53 1.47 -10.21
C ILE A 92 9.33 2.69 -11.11
N LEU A 93 10.39 3.27 -11.67
CA LEU A 93 10.33 4.44 -12.56
C LEU A 93 9.44 4.21 -13.79
N ILE A 94 9.56 3.05 -14.46
CA ILE A 94 8.70 2.71 -15.61
C ILE A 94 7.23 2.66 -15.18
N ARG A 95 6.96 2.12 -13.99
CA ARG A 95 5.61 2.00 -13.46
C ARG A 95 5.03 3.36 -13.10
N GLU A 96 5.76 4.17 -12.35
CA GLU A 96 5.34 5.54 -12.01
C GLU A 96 5.13 6.38 -13.27
N MET A 97 6.02 6.28 -14.27
CA MET A 97 5.82 6.95 -15.57
C MET A 97 4.51 6.53 -16.26
N THR A 98 4.20 5.23 -16.24
CA THR A 98 2.97 4.69 -16.84
C THR A 98 1.74 5.26 -16.16
N LEU A 99 1.72 5.26 -14.83
CA LEU A 99 0.57 5.67 -14.03
C LEU A 99 0.43 7.20 -13.98
N PHE A 100 1.53 7.92 -13.83
CA PHE A 100 1.59 9.38 -13.95
C PHE A 100 1.08 9.83 -15.33
N SER A 101 1.42 9.11 -16.39
CA SER A 101 0.90 9.39 -17.74
C SER A 101 -0.62 9.17 -17.89
N GLN A 102 -1.26 8.42 -16.99
CA GLN A 102 -2.68 8.14 -16.99
C GLN A 102 -3.46 9.08 -16.05
N MET A 103 -2.88 9.40 -14.89
CA MET A 103 -3.56 10.10 -13.79
C MET A 103 -3.10 11.56 -13.60
N GLY A 104 -1.93 11.92 -14.11
CA GLY A 104 -1.35 13.26 -13.96
C GLY A 104 -0.70 13.54 -12.60
N ASN A 105 -0.52 12.52 -11.76
CA ASN A 105 0.10 12.62 -10.43
C ASN A 105 0.86 11.32 -10.06
N CYS A 106 1.60 11.35 -8.95
CA CYS A 106 2.29 10.17 -8.43
C CYS A 106 1.31 9.04 -8.10
N SER A 107 1.69 7.79 -8.42
CA SER A 107 0.80 6.66 -8.18
C SER A 107 0.93 6.15 -6.75
N HIS A 108 0.08 6.63 -5.85
CA HIS A 108 -0.06 6.07 -4.50
C HIS A 108 -1.56 6.07 -4.14
N PRO A 109 -2.20 4.91 -3.90
CA PRO A 109 -1.68 3.67 -3.28
C PRO A 109 -1.63 2.43 -4.21
N GLU A 110 -0.73 1.49 -3.88
CA GLU A 110 -0.62 0.17 -4.53
C GLU A 110 -1.61 -0.88 -3.98
N PRO A 111 -1.78 -2.03 -4.65
CA PRO A 111 -2.30 -3.26 -4.04
C PRO A 111 -1.58 -3.69 -2.75
N GLU A 112 -0.38 -3.16 -2.52
CA GLU A 112 0.46 -3.32 -1.31
C GLU A 112 0.09 -2.32 -0.20
N ASP A 113 -0.59 -1.22 -0.51
CA ASP A 113 -1.05 -0.16 0.42
C ASP A 113 -2.48 -0.42 0.87
N LEU A 114 -3.20 -1.33 0.21
CA LEU A 114 -4.57 -1.70 0.55
C LEU A 114 -4.72 -1.94 2.05
N PRO A 115 -5.40 -1.04 2.79
CA PRO A 115 -5.47 -1.11 4.23
C PRO A 115 -6.31 -2.32 4.64
N LEU A 116 -5.98 -2.87 5.81
CA LEU A 116 -6.96 -3.67 6.53
C LEU A 116 -7.92 -2.67 7.18
N ILE A 117 -9.21 -2.87 6.97
CA ILE A 117 -10.25 -2.04 7.56
C ILE A 117 -10.54 -2.58 8.94
N THR A 118 -10.04 -1.88 9.96
CA THR A 118 -10.03 -2.38 11.34
C THR A 118 -11.20 -1.90 12.18
N ASP A 119 -11.93 -0.89 11.72
CA ASP A 119 -13.05 -0.29 12.44
C ASP A 119 -14.12 0.27 11.49
N SER A 120 -15.27 0.60 12.08
CA SER A 120 -16.45 1.11 11.38
C SER A 120 -16.22 2.47 10.72
N GLY A 121 -15.37 3.32 11.30
CA GLY A 121 -15.06 4.65 10.74
C GLY A 121 -14.30 4.50 9.42
N MET A 122 -13.20 3.75 9.45
CA MET A 122 -12.44 3.42 8.23
C MET A 122 -13.34 2.77 7.17
N PHE A 123 -14.25 1.89 7.58
CA PHE A 123 -15.18 1.26 6.64
C PHE A 123 -16.10 2.27 5.96
N ILE A 124 -16.72 3.19 6.72
CA ILE A 124 -17.62 4.20 6.16
C ILE A 124 -16.86 5.12 5.18
N GLU A 125 -15.70 5.62 5.60
CA GLU A 125 -14.86 6.50 4.78
C GLU A 125 -14.51 5.87 3.43
N ASN A 126 -14.13 4.59 3.43
CA ASN A 126 -13.70 3.90 2.21
C ASN A 126 -14.87 3.31 1.40
N TYR A 127 -15.94 2.89 2.07
CA TYR A 127 -17.09 2.28 1.40
C TYR A 127 -18.01 3.32 0.78
N MET A 128 -18.04 4.54 1.31
CA MET A 128 -18.90 5.64 0.85
C MET A 128 -18.07 6.83 0.34
N GLU A 129 -16.85 6.59 -0.14
CA GLU A 129 -15.93 7.64 -0.62
C GLU A 129 -16.54 8.56 -1.69
N ASP A 130 -17.47 8.04 -2.49
CA ASP A 130 -18.17 8.78 -3.56
C ASP A 130 -19.43 9.54 -3.08
N GLU A 131 -19.83 9.38 -1.81
CA GLU A 131 -21.05 9.95 -1.24
C GLU A 131 -20.73 11.06 -0.23
N TYR A 132 -21.31 12.24 -0.42
CA TYR A 132 -21.21 13.30 0.58
C TYR A 132 -22.01 12.93 1.82
N MET A 133 -21.34 12.93 2.98
CA MET A 133 -21.93 12.65 4.28
C MET A 133 -21.61 13.78 5.26
N SER A 134 -22.61 14.26 6.00
CA SER A 134 -22.36 15.21 7.10
C SER A 134 -21.69 14.51 8.29
N GLU A 135 -21.01 15.26 9.14
CA GLU A 135 -20.36 14.73 10.35
C GLU A 135 -21.38 14.03 11.29
N GLU A 136 -22.60 14.58 11.39
CA GLU A 136 -23.68 13.96 12.17
C GLU A 136 -24.12 12.61 11.56
N GLN A 137 -24.25 12.53 10.24
CA GLN A 137 -24.59 11.29 9.55
C GLN A 137 -23.50 10.24 9.71
N PHE A 138 -22.23 10.66 9.66
CA PHE A 138 -21.07 9.80 9.87
C PHE A 138 -21.09 9.17 11.25
N GLU A 139 -21.24 9.97 12.32
CA GLU A 139 -21.25 9.44 13.68
C GLU A 139 -22.47 8.54 13.96
N VAL A 140 -23.64 8.85 13.38
CA VAL A 140 -24.82 7.98 13.47
C VAL A 140 -24.58 6.63 12.78
N ALA A 141 -24.01 6.63 11.57
CA ALA A 141 -23.72 5.41 10.83
C ALA A 141 -22.65 4.56 11.54
N LYS A 142 -21.58 5.21 12.01
CA LYS A 142 -20.49 4.58 12.75
C LYS A 142 -21.01 3.92 14.03
N LYS A 143 -21.79 4.64 14.83
CA LYS A 143 -22.37 4.09 16.06
C LYS A 143 -23.25 2.87 15.81
N LYS A 144 -24.07 2.88 14.74
CA LYS A 144 -24.90 1.73 14.37
C LYS A 144 -24.05 0.50 14.02
N LEU A 145 -22.97 0.69 13.26
CA LEU A 145 -22.04 -0.39 12.94
C LEU A 145 -21.32 -0.91 14.19
N ASP A 146 -20.88 0.00 15.07
CA ASP A 146 -20.22 -0.38 16.33
C ASP A 146 -21.15 -1.18 17.25
N GLU A 147 -22.44 -0.81 17.34
CA GLU A 147 -23.47 -1.57 18.06
C GLU A 147 -23.66 -2.97 17.49
N ILE A 148 -23.68 -3.10 16.17
CA ILE A 148 -23.76 -4.38 15.46
C ILE A 148 -22.52 -5.25 15.76
N PHE A 149 -21.34 -4.63 15.86
CA PHE A 149 -20.07 -5.33 16.06
C PHE A 149 -19.66 -5.51 17.52
N ALA A 150 -20.41 -4.99 18.49
CA ALA A 150 -20.08 -5.03 19.93
C ALA A 150 -19.82 -6.44 20.48
N GLY A 151 -20.33 -7.49 19.82
CA GLY A 151 -20.10 -8.90 20.16
C GLY A 151 -19.04 -9.63 19.34
N LEU A 152 -18.28 -8.92 18.49
CA LEU A 152 -17.25 -9.49 17.62
C LEU A 152 -15.85 -9.13 18.11
N SER A 153 -14.90 -10.03 17.87
CA SER A 153 -13.47 -9.75 18.10
C SER A 153 -12.91 -8.80 17.04
N GLU A 154 -11.82 -8.09 17.37
CA GLU A 154 -11.08 -7.23 16.42
C GLU A 154 -10.70 -7.99 15.13
N GLN A 155 -10.32 -9.26 15.27
CA GLN A 155 -10.00 -10.12 14.13
C GLN A 155 -11.23 -10.35 13.24
N GLU A 156 -12.39 -10.66 13.84
CA GLU A 156 -13.64 -10.87 13.10
C GLU A 156 -14.08 -9.60 12.37
N ILE A 157 -14.02 -8.46 13.06
CA ILE A 157 -14.37 -7.14 12.52
C ILE A 157 -13.44 -6.82 11.35
N THR A 158 -12.13 -6.92 11.56
CA THR A 158 -11.13 -6.60 10.55
C THR A 158 -11.27 -7.48 9.31
N ILE A 159 -11.42 -8.80 9.51
CA ILE A 159 -11.62 -9.73 8.40
C ILE A 159 -12.90 -9.37 7.64
N TYR A 160 -14.02 -9.18 8.33
CA TYR A 160 -15.31 -8.93 7.69
C TYR A 160 -15.35 -7.62 6.91
N LEU A 161 -14.95 -6.52 7.54
CA LEU A 161 -14.98 -5.18 6.92
C LEU A 161 -14.03 -5.08 5.73
N THR A 162 -12.80 -5.57 5.89
CA THR A 162 -11.81 -5.64 4.79
C THR A 162 -12.36 -6.44 3.62
N TYR A 163 -12.95 -7.60 3.88
CA TYR A 163 -13.50 -8.45 2.83
C TYR A 163 -14.67 -7.76 2.10
N LYS A 164 -15.57 -7.12 2.85
CA LYS A 164 -16.74 -6.42 2.30
C LYS A 164 -16.35 -5.23 1.43
N LEU A 165 -15.38 -4.43 1.86
CA LEU A 165 -14.90 -3.29 1.09
C LEU A 165 -14.34 -3.75 -0.26
N TYR A 166 -13.40 -4.70 -0.26
CA TYR A 166 -12.74 -5.11 -1.50
C TYR A 166 -13.62 -5.89 -2.46
N LEU A 167 -14.65 -6.58 -1.96
CA LEU A 167 -15.67 -7.21 -2.81
C LEU A 167 -16.64 -6.21 -3.45
N LYS A 168 -16.88 -5.04 -2.83
CA LYS A 168 -17.68 -3.99 -3.49
C LYS A 168 -16.98 -3.49 -4.76
N ALA A 169 -15.67 -3.28 -4.65
CA ALA A 169 -14.86 -2.72 -5.72
C ALA A 169 -14.37 -3.77 -6.74
N ASN A 170 -14.38 -5.07 -6.42
CA ASN A 170 -13.81 -6.13 -7.25
C ASN A 170 -14.58 -7.45 -7.14
N ASP A 171 -14.51 -8.29 -8.17
CA ASP A 171 -15.05 -9.66 -8.12
C ASP A 171 -14.39 -10.55 -7.04
N ARG A 172 -13.17 -10.19 -6.61
CA ARG A 172 -12.37 -10.94 -5.63
C ARG A 172 -11.54 -10.02 -4.76
N VAL A 173 -11.37 -10.40 -3.50
CA VAL A 173 -10.43 -9.73 -2.61
C VAL A 173 -9.00 -9.96 -3.12
N PRO A 174 -8.18 -8.91 -3.28
CA PRO A 174 -6.81 -9.05 -3.75
C PRO A 174 -5.98 -10.03 -2.90
N HIS A 175 -5.21 -10.91 -3.55
CA HIS A 175 -4.40 -11.94 -2.87
C HIS A 175 -3.46 -11.36 -1.79
N ARG A 176 -2.98 -10.14 -1.98
CA ARG A 176 -2.09 -9.46 -1.02
C ARG A 176 -2.81 -9.00 0.24
N VAL A 177 -4.06 -8.52 0.13
CA VAL A 177 -4.92 -8.22 1.29
C VAL A 177 -5.16 -9.49 2.09
N LEU A 178 -5.47 -10.60 1.40
CA LEU A 178 -5.61 -11.91 2.03
C LEU A 178 -4.31 -12.37 2.70
N LYS A 179 -3.15 -12.10 2.09
CA LYS A 179 -1.84 -12.35 2.72
C LYS A 179 -1.65 -11.51 3.98
N LYS A 180 -1.99 -10.22 3.98
CA LYS A 180 -1.92 -9.33 5.17
C LYS A 180 -2.78 -9.87 6.31
N LEU A 181 -4.01 -10.27 6.04
CA LEU A 181 -4.90 -10.90 7.04
C LEU A 181 -4.29 -12.18 7.63
N ARG A 182 -3.76 -13.06 6.78
CA ARG A 182 -3.10 -14.30 7.23
C ARG A 182 -1.88 -14.01 8.10
N THR A 183 -1.03 -13.07 7.69
CA THR A 183 0.17 -12.69 8.44
C THR A 183 -0.18 -12.03 9.78
N ARG A 184 -1.15 -11.10 9.81
CA ARG A 184 -1.55 -10.37 11.02
C ARG A 184 -2.08 -11.30 12.11
N TYR A 185 -2.90 -12.28 11.73
CA TYR A 185 -3.59 -13.15 12.68
C TYR A 185 -3.02 -14.57 12.78
N GLY A 186 -1.99 -14.89 12.00
CA GLY A 186 -1.42 -16.24 11.97
C GLY A 186 -2.39 -17.32 11.48
N ILE A 187 -3.34 -16.96 10.60
CA ILE A 187 -4.44 -17.85 10.17
C ILE A 187 -4.29 -18.31 8.72
N THR A 188 -5.02 -19.37 8.36
CA THR A 188 -5.09 -19.88 6.98
C THR A 188 -6.10 -19.12 6.14
N GLN A 189 -6.05 -19.33 4.82
CA GLN A 189 -7.04 -18.79 3.89
C GLN A 189 -8.46 -19.30 4.20
N ASP A 190 -8.58 -20.58 4.57
CA ASP A 190 -9.87 -21.17 4.93
C ASP A 190 -10.41 -20.60 6.23
N ALA A 191 -9.55 -20.33 7.22
CA ALA A 191 -9.95 -19.66 8.46
C ALA A 191 -10.53 -18.26 8.19
N ILE A 192 -9.94 -17.48 7.27
CA ILE A 192 -10.50 -16.19 6.82
C ILE A 192 -11.91 -16.40 6.23
N LYS A 193 -12.08 -17.39 5.35
CA LYS A 193 -13.37 -17.69 4.72
C LYS A 193 -14.43 -18.10 5.75
N HIS A 194 -14.10 -18.98 6.68
CA HIS A 194 -15.00 -19.41 7.75
C HIS A 194 -15.36 -18.26 8.70
N CYS A 195 -14.39 -17.44 9.08
CA CYS A 195 -14.62 -16.25 9.90
C CYS A 195 -15.63 -15.31 9.24
N ARG A 196 -15.42 -14.99 7.95
CA ARG A 196 -16.36 -14.16 7.18
C ARG A 196 -17.77 -14.73 7.17
N LEU A 197 -17.92 -16.01 6.83
CA LEU A 197 -19.24 -16.67 6.77
C LEU A 197 -19.94 -16.66 8.13
N ARG A 198 -19.20 -16.90 9.22
CA ARG A 198 -19.74 -16.86 10.58
C ARG A 198 -20.25 -15.46 10.94
N VAL A 199 -19.49 -14.42 10.62
CA VAL A 199 -19.91 -13.03 10.87
C VAL A 199 -21.14 -12.70 10.01
N GLU A 200 -21.14 -13.04 8.72
CA GLU A 200 -22.32 -12.83 7.84
C GLU A 200 -23.59 -13.50 8.37
N GLN A 201 -23.46 -14.69 8.97
CA GLN A 201 -24.59 -15.38 9.56
C GLN A 201 -25.08 -14.69 10.85
N LYS A 202 -24.18 -14.33 11.77
CA LYS A 202 -24.54 -13.56 12.98
C LYS A 202 -25.25 -12.25 12.63
N LEU A 203 -24.78 -11.55 11.60
CA LEU A 203 -25.39 -10.29 11.16
C LEU A 203 -26.81 -10.48 10.58
N LYS A 204 -27.08 -11.60 9.91
CA LYS A 204 -28.43 -11.95 9.46
C LYS A 204 -29.37 -12.30 10.60
N GLU A 205 -28.87 -12.87 11.69
CA GLU A 205 -29.65 -13.21 12.88
C GLU A 205 -30.01 -11.97 13.71
N VAL A 206 -29.23 -10.88 13.60
CA VAL A 206 -29.47 -9.60 14.28
C VAL A 206 -30.39 -8.66 13.48
N GLN A 207 -30.55 -8.87 12.17
CA GLN A 207 -31.53 -8.15 11.36
C GLN A 207 -32.93 -8.76 11.55
N ILE A 208 -33.81 -8.02 12.25
CA ILE A 208 -35.28 -8.18 12.19
C ILE A 208 -35.78 -7.70 10.84
#